data_AF-A0A946PN42-F1
#
_entry.id   AF-A0A946PN42-F1
#
_cell.length_a   1.000
_cell.length_b   1.000
_cell.length_c   1.000
_cell.angle_alpha   90.00
_cell.angle_beta   90.00
_cell.angle_gamma   90.00
#
_symmetry.space_group_name_H-M   'P 1'
#
loop_
_entity.id
_entity.type
_entity.pdbx_description
1 polymer ?
#
loop_
_entity_poly.entity_id
_entity_poly.type
_entity_poly.pdbx_seq_one_letter_code
_entity_poly.pdbx_strand_id
1 'polypeptide(L)'
;MQDLPAPEPMNEVLKALEQIQPGGYVRMMHRMEPGPLYGVLRDMGYEYQIQLQGEAPFELMIYHKGDELALQRLAQAYGDLER
;
A
#
# COMPACT_ATOMS: atom_id res chain seq x y z
N MET A 1 -30.47 -16.59 -5.52
CA MET A 1 -29.25 -16.80 -4.73
C MET A 1 -28.35 -15.63 -5.06
N GLN A 2 -28.41 -14.56 -4.26
CA GLN A 2 -27.55 -13.39 -4.46
C GLN A 2 -26.18 -13.74 -3.88
N ASP A 3 -25.31 -14.28 -4.73
CA ASP A 3 -23.89 -14.40 -4.44
C ASP A 3 -23.35 -12.96 -4.44
N LEU A 4 -23.29 -12.35 -3.25
CA LEU A 4 -22.65 -11.05 -3.07
C LEU A 4 -21.17 -11.26 -3.36
N PRO A 5 -20.59 -10.65 -4.42
CA PRO A 5 -19.17 -10.79 -4.69
C PRO A 5 -18.42 -10.27 -3.46
N ALA A 6 -17.44 -11.06 -3.01
CA ALA A 6 -16.60 -10.73 -1.86
C ALA A 6 -16.15 -9.26 -1.98
N PRO A 7 -16.13 -8.49 -0.87
CA PRO A 7 -15.87 -7.06 -0.95
C PRO A 7 -14.60 -6.82 -1.78
N GLU A 8 -14.75 -6.03 -2.83
CA GLU A 8 -13.76 -5.84 -3.89
C GLU A 8 -12.47 -5.05 -3.52
N PRO A 9 -12.28 -4.38 -2.35
CA PRO A 9 -11.14 -3.47 -2.21
C PRO A 9 -9.80 -4.18 -2.14
N MET A 10 -9.74 -5.45 -1.70
CA MET A 10 -8.48 -6.19 -1.66
C MET A 10 -7.99 -6.54 -3.07
N ASN A 11 -8.86 -7.07 -3.92
CA ASN A 11 -8.49 -7.42 -5.30
C ASN A 11 -8.12 -6.18 -6.13
N GLU A 12 -8.79 -5.06 -5.91
CA GLU A 12 -8.45 -3.81 -6.60
C GLU A 12 -7.07 -3.29 -6.21
N VAL A 13 -6.72 -3.35 -4.91
CA VAL A 13 -5.36 -3.03 -4.47
C VAL A 13 -4.35 -3.98 -5.11
N LEU A 14 -4.57 -5.30 -5.06
CA LEU A 14 -3.64 -6.27 -5.66
C LEU A 14 -3.44 -6.03 -7.17
N LYS A 15 -4.50 -5.79 -7.95
CA LYS A 15 -4.39 -5.43 -9.37
C LYS A 15 -3.64 -4.12 -9.59
N ALA A 16 -3.83 -3.14 -8.70
CA ALA A 16 -3.08 -1.90 -8.77
C ALA A 16 -1.60 -2.14 -8.46
N LEU A 17 -1.27 -3.03 -7.51
CA LEU A 17 0.09 -3.45 -7.18
C LEU A 17 0.80 -4.12 -8.36
N GLU A 18 0.09 -4.97 -9.10
CA GLU A 18 0.62 -5.64 -10.28
C GLU A 18 0.92 -4.68 -11.44
N GLN A 19 0.28 -3.50 -11.46
CA GLN A 19 0.47 -2.47 -12.49
C GLN A 19 1.44 -1.37 -12.06
N ILE A 20 2.03 -1.45 -10.87
CA ILE A 20 2.99 -0.44 -10.41
C ILE A 20 4.24 -0.51 -11.28
N GLN A 21 4.65 0.66 -11.78
CA GLN A 21 5.93 0.82 -12.45
C GLN A 21 7.07 0.97 -11.43
N PRO A 22 8.31 0.60 -11.76
CA PRO A 22 9.46 0.86 -10.88
C PRO A 22 9.52 2.33 -10.46
N GLY A 23 9.65 2.57 -9.15
CA GLY A 23 9.55 3.89 -8.54
C GLY A 23 8.13 4.34 -8.17
N GLY A 24 7.12 3.54 -8.48
CA GLY A 24 5.74 3.74 -8.06
C GLY A 24 5.44 3.09 -6.72
N TYR A 25 4.37 3.54 -6.09
CA TYR A 25 3.82 2.95 -4.88
C TYR A 25 2.30 3.10 -4.89
N VAL A 26 1.59 2.20 -4.22
CA VAL A 26 0.15 2.28 -4.00
C VAL A 26 -0.10 2.77 -2.59
N ARG A 27 -0.89 3.84 -2.49
CA ARG A 27 -1.36 4.39 -1.22
C ARG A 27 -2.75 3.85 -0.92
N MET A 28 -2.87 3.03 0.12
CA MET A 28 -4.12 2.48 0.59
C MET A 28 -4.50 3.14 1.92
N MET A 29 -5.64 3.83 1.94
CA MET A 29 -6.20 4.40 3.16
C MET A 29 -7.23 3.43 3.73
N HIS A 30 -6.98 2.94 4.94
CA HIS A 30 -7.90 2.06 5.63
C HIS A 30 -8.31 2.65 6.99
N ARG A 31 -9.56 2.39 7.38
CA ARG A 31 -10.11 2.78 8.69
C ARG A 31 -9.79 1.74 9.79
N MET A 32 -9.17 0.62 9.44
CA MET A 32 -8.96 -0.56 10.27
C MET A 32 -7.71 -1.30 9.77
N GLU A 33 -7.02 -2.05 10.63
CA GLU A 33 -5.81 -2.79 10.26
C GLU A 33 -6.11 -3.94 9.28
N PRO A 34 -5.56 -3.94 8.06
CA PRO A 34 -5.74 -5.01 7.09
C PRO A 34 -4.77 -6.17 7.39
N GLY A 35 -4.94 -6.83 8.54
CA GLY A 35 -4.12 -7.97 8.99
C GLY A 35 -3.81 -9.03 7.92
N PRO A 36 -4.80 -9.56 7.16
CA PRO A 36 -4.53 -10.60 6.16
C PRO A 36 -3.74 -10.09 4.94
N LEU A 37 -3.76 -8.78 4.64
CA LEU A 37 -3.09 -8.22 3.47
C LEU A 37 -1.57 -8.32 3.61
N TYR A 38 -1.02 -8.10 4.80
CA TYR A 38 0.44 -8.10 5.04
C TYR A 38 1.13 -9.40 4.65
N GLY A 39 0.44 -10.54 4.82
CA GLY A 39 0.96 -11.85 4.41
C GLY A 39 1.07 -11.95 2.89
N VAL A 40 0.01 -11.55 2.19
CA VAL A 40 -0.09 -11.59 0.72
C VAL A 40 0.96 -10.67 0.09
N LEU A 41 1.11 -9.44 0.60
CA LEU A 41 2.11 -8.49 0.09
C LEU A 41 3.52 -9.06 0.14
N ARG A 42 3.87 -9.67 1.28
CA ARG A 42 5.20 -10.24 1.49
C ARG A 42 5.47 -11.44 0.58
N ASP A 43 4.45 -12.30 0.38
CA ASP A 43 4.52 -13.44 -0.52
C ASP A 43 4.72 -13.01 -1.98
N MET A 44 4.05 -11.93 -2.37
CA MET A 44 4.17 -11.31 -3.69
C MET A 44 5.44 -10.47 -3.91
N GLY A 45 6.30 -10.32 -2.89
CA GLY A 45 7.54 -9.55 -3.00
C GLY A 45 7.36 -8.03 -2.92
N TYR A 46 6.29 -7.58 -2.27
CA TYR A 46 6.06 -6.17 -1.93
C TYR A 46 6.40 -5.89 -0.47
N GLU A 47 6.84 -4.66 -0.22
CA GLU A 47 6.98 -4.09 1.11
C GLU A 47 5.91 -3.03 1.35
N TYR A 48 5.65 -2.72 2.61
CA TYR A 48 4.68 -1.72 3.00
C TYR A 48 5.20 -0.85 4.14
N GLN A 49 4.81 0.42 4.14
CA GLN A 49 5.00 1.37 5.24
C GLN A 49 3.65 1.82 5.77
N ILE A 50 3.54 1.96 7.09
CA ILE A 50 2.33 2.46 7.75
C ILE A 50 2.60 3.90 8.18
N GLN A 51 1.76 4.81 7.71
CA GLN A 51 1.72 6.20 8.14
C GLN A 51 0.52 6.43 9.04
N LEU A 52 0.82 6.82 10.28
CA LEU A 52 -0.18 7.11 11.31
C LEU A 52 -0.53 8.61 11.40
N GLN A 53 0.18 9.46 10.65
CA GLN A 53 -0.05 10.92 10.59
C GLN A 53 -0.73 11.37 9.29
N GLY A 54 -1.25 10.43 8.49
CA GLY A 54 -1.91 10.71 7.20
C GLY A 54 -3.36 11.16 7.33
N GLU A 55 -4.06 11.21 6.20
CA GLU A 55 -5.49 11.56 6.12
C GLU A 55 -6.40 10.48 6.75
N ALA A 56 -5.85 9.27 6.97
CA ALA A 56 -6.53 8.12 7.54
C ALA A 56 -5.73 7.51 8.69
N PRO A 57 -6.39 6.83 9.66
CA PRO A 57 -5.71 6.23 10.81
C PRO A 57 -4.74 5.11 10.42
N PHE A 58 -4.96 4.45 9.29
CA PHE A 58 -4.04 3.46 8.72
C PHE A 58 -3.82 3.77 7.24
N GLU A 59 -2.79 4.56 6.97
CA GLU A 59 -2.34 4.79 5.60
C GLU A 59 -1.19 3.84 5.28
N LEU A 60 -1.39 2.92 4.34
CA LEU A 60 -0.38 1.97 3.91
C LEU A 60 0.19 2.44 2.57
N MET A 61 1.51 2.60 2.48
CA MET A 61 2.21 2.76 1.21
C MET A 61 2.89 1.45 0.86
N ILE A 62 2.44 0.83 -0.23
CA ILE A 62 2.91 -0.47 -0.69
C ILE A 62 3.77 -0.26 -1.94
N TYR A 63 4.94 -0.86 -1.98
CA TYR A 63 5.91 -0.71 -3.06
C TYR A 63 6.69 -2.01 -3.30
N HIS A 64 7.36 -2.12 -4.44
CA HIS A 64 8.19 -3.28 -4.73
C HIS A 64 9.34 -3.39 -3.74
N LYS A 65 9.58 -4.61 -3.22
CA LYS A 65 10.69 -4.87 -2.31
C LYS A 65 12.01 -4.52 -2.98
N GLY A 66 12.80 -3.65 -2.33
CA GLY A 66 14.07 -3.17 -2.88
C GLY A 66 13.96 -2.09 -3.97
N ASP A 67 12.78 -1.49 -4.17
CA ASP A 67 12.61 -0.39 -5.12
C ASP A 67 13.13 0.93 -4.51
N GLU A 68 14.38 1.26 -4.83
CA GLU A 68 15.05 2.47 -4.36
C GLU A 68 14.40 3.76 -4.86
N LEU A 69 13.76 3.73 -6.04
CA LEU A 69 13.06 4.89 -6.60
C LEU A 69 11.77 5.17 -5.81
N ALA A 70 11.05 4.11 -5.42
CA ALA A 70 9.85 4.23 -4.61
C ALA A 70 10.18 4.76 -3.22
N LEU A 71 11.26 4.25 -2.60
CA LEU A 71 11.78 4.75 -1.34
C LEU A 71 12.16 6.24 -1.42
N GLN A 72 12.83 6.66 -2.50
CA GLN A 72 13.15 8.07 -2.71
C GLN A 72 11.90 8.95 -2.88
N ARG A 73 10.89 8.47 -3.60
CA ARG A 73 9.60 9.17 -3.77
C ARG A 73 8.87 9.30 -2.44
N LEU A 74 8.83 8.24 -1.65
CA LEU A 74 8.23 8.26 -0.31
C LEU A 74 9.00 9.21 0.61
N ALA A 75 10.33 9.17 0.60
CA ALA A 75 11.16 10.09 1.36
C ALA A 75 10.97 11.56 0.93
N GLN A 76 10.74 11.86 -0.34
CA GLN A 76 10.42 13.23 -0.78
C GLN A 76 8.98 13.64 -0.44
N ALA A 77 8.02 12.73 -0.53
CA ALA A 77 6.61 13.02 -0.25
C ALA A 77 6.32 13.16 1.25
N TYR A 78 7.04 12.41 2.10
CA TYR A 78 6.78 12.32 3.53
C TYR A 78 7.98 12.77 4.40
N GLY A 79 9.17 12.97 3.85
CA GLY A 79 10.35 13.45 4.58
C GLY A 79 10.37 14.95 4.85
N ASP A 80 9.42 15.71 4.30
CA ASP A 80 9.25 17.14 4.59
C ASP A 80 8.40 17.40 5.87
N LEU A 81 7.89 16.34 6.53
CA LEU A 81 7.10 16.44 7.78
C LEU A 81 7.94 16.79 9.03
N GLU A 82 9.27 16.94 8.91
CA GLU A 82 10.18 17.30 10.02
C GLU A 82 10.86 18.68 9.85
N ARG A 83 10.26 19.62 9.11
CA ARG A 83 10.73 21.02 8.99
C ARG A 83 9.94 21.99 9.85
#